data_AF-A0A1B0D614-F1
#
_entry.id   AF-A0A1B0D614-F1
#
_cell.length_a   1.000
_cell.length_b   1.000
_cell.length_c   1.000
_cell.angle_alpha   90.00
_cell.angle_beta   90.00
_cell.angle_gamma   90.00
#
_symmetry.space_group_name_H-M   'P 1'
#
loop_
_entity.id
_entity.type
_entity.pdbx_description
1 polymer ?
#
loop_
_entity_poly.entity_id
_entity_poly.type
_entity_poly.pdbx_seq_one_letter_code
_entity_poly.pdbx_strand_id
1 'polypeptide(L)'
;SIGQGFPLETEKFLTTPHYYTTSEIEDLFAHLQKEFPTMARVHSIGKSVEGRELTVLEINKNVRKRSLLTPMFKYVANMHGDETVGRQLLVYLAQYLLTNYGIVPEVTKLVDTTDIFLMPSLNPDGYERSKCCSESLTPDDDVFKLLAHTYSSNHPVMKTGSNCNETFPGGITNGAYWYELNGGMQDFNYVFSNCFDVTLELSCCKFPKASFLPSEWARNKRSLLEYMKLVHIGVKGIVKDTNGYPIKNAEIFVRKYTGKPIKTTERGEYWRLLRPGVYQIQAAAFGYEPSTIQEVLVTNGSAERVDFNLKPSDNTEGTIVQ
;
A
#
# COMPACT_ATOMS: atom_id res chain seq x y z
N SER A 1 -16.58 11.00 -40.74
CA SER A 1 -15.83 11.35 -39.53
C SER A 1 -15.38 10.05 -38.90
N ILE A 2 -14.10 9.70 -39.05
CA ILE A 2 -13.54 8.40 -38.62
C ILE A 2 -13.25 8.53 -37.13
N GLY A 3 -13.92 7.71 -36.32
CA GLY A 3 -13.73 7.66 -34.88
C GLY A 3 -12.28 7.37 -34.51
N GLN A 4 -11.70 8.23 -33.67
CA GLN A 4 -10.42 7.96 -33.03
C GLN A 4 -10.60 6.69 -32.17
N GLY A 5 -10.07 5.57 -32.67
CA GLY A 5 -9.95 4.35 -31.88
C GLY A 5 -8.94 4.58 -30.78
N PHE A 6 -9.42 4.78 -29.55
CA PHE A 6 -8.59 4.61 -28.36
C PHE A 6 -8.00 3.19 -28.40
N PRO A 7 -6.70 3.01 -28.17
CA PRO A 7 -6.13 1.67 -28.15
C PRO A 7 -6.83 0.86 -27.05
N LEU A 8 -7.35 -0.32 -27.43
CA LEU A 8 -8.14 -1.17 -26.55
C LEU A 8 -7.29 -1.61 -25.35
N GLU A 9 -7.69 -1.15 -24.18
CA GLU A 9 -7.22 -1.63 -22.89
C GLU A 9 -7.22 -3.18 -22.84
N THR A 10 -6.16 -3.76 -22.29
CA THR A 10 -5.92 -5.21 -22.28
C THR A 10 -6.16 -5.78 -20.89
N GLU A 11 -7.15 -6.67 -20.79
CA GLU A 11 -7.48 -7.45 -19.57
C GLU A 11 -7.56 -8.96 -19.85
N LYS A 12 -6.65 -9.47 -20.68
CA LYS A 12 -6.63 -10.90 -21.09
C LYS A 12 -6.47 -11.86 -19.90
N PHE A 13 -5.95 -11.40 -18.78
CA PHE A 13 -5.83 -12.18 -17.53
C PHE A 13 -7.18 -12.60 -16.92
N LEU A 14 -8.31 -12.06 -17.41
CA LEU A 14 -9.66 -12.41 -16.95
C LEU A 14 -10.32 -13.53 -17.76
N THR A 15 -9.73 -13.98 -18.88
CA THR A 15 -10.42 -14.92 -19.80
C THR A 15 -10.66 -16.30 -19.20
N THR A 16 -9.77 -16.76 -18.33
CA THR A 16 -9.86 -18.04 -17.64
C THR A 16 -9.64 -17.82 -16.15
N PRO A 17 -10.66 -17.35 -15.41
CA PRO A 17 -10.49 -16.97 -14.02
C PRO A 17 -10.23 -18.22 -13.18
N HIS A 18 -9.08 -18.23 -12.51
CA HIS A 18 -8.65 -19.23 -11.56
C HIS A 18 -7.81 -18.55 -10.49
N TYR A 19 -7.62 -19.24 -9.37
CA TYR A 19 -6.68 -18.80 -8.36
C TYR A 19 -5.29 -19.31 -8.69
N TYR A 20 -4.32 -18.39 -8.73
CA TYR A 20 -2.94 -18.75 -8.95
C TYR A 20 -2.33 -19.37 -7.68
N THR A 21 -1.83 -20.59 -7.84
CA THR A 21 -0.95 -21.25 -6.86
C THR A 21 0.33 -20.44 -6.64
N THR A 22 1.07 -20.74 -5.58
CA THR A 22 2.31 -20.01 -5.30
C THR A 22 3.33 -20.16 -6.43
N SER A 23 3.47 -21.36 -7.00
CA SER A 23 4.33 -21.62 -8.16
C SER A 23 3.90 -20.84 -9.40
N GLU A 24 2.60 -20.77 -9.69
CA GLU A 24 2.11 -20.03 -10.86
C GLU A 24 2.33 -18.51 -10.73
N ILE A 25 2.29 -17.95 -9.52
CA ILE A 25 2.65 -16.54 -9.29
C ILE A 25 4.14 -16.32 -9.55
N GLU A 26 5.00 -17.21 -9.06
CA GLU A 26 6.45 -17.13 -9.29
C GLU A 26 6.78 -17.22 -10.79
N ASP A 27 6.19 -18.18 -11.50
CA ASP A 27 6.37 -18.35 -12.94
C ASP A 27 5.86 -17.14 -13.73
N LEU A 28 4.69 -16.61 -13.37
CA LEU A 28 4.12 -15.40 -13.98
C LEU A 28 5.04 -14.20 -13.75
N PHE A 29 5.53 -14.00 -12.53
CA PHE A 29 6.38 -12.85 -12.22
C PHE A 29 7.74 -12.95 -12.91
N ALA A 30 8.32 -14.15 -12.99
CA ALA A 30 9.52 -14.40 -13.79
C ALA A 30 9.28 -14.11 -15.27
N HIS A 31 8.11 -14.49 -15.80
CA HIS A 31 7.70 -14.17 -17.17
C HIS A 31 7.57 -12.66 -17.40
N LEU A 32 6.86 -11.95 -16.51
CA LEU A 32 6.68 -10.49 -16.61
C LEU A 32 8.01 -9.73 -16.52
N GLN A 33 8.93 -10.15 -15.65
CA GLN A 33 10.28 -9.58 -15.61
C GLN A 33 11.04 -9.80 -16.92
N LYS A 34 10.90 -10.97 -17.54
CA LYS A 34 11.54 -11.27 -18.82
C LYS A 34 10.94 -10.46 -19.98
N GLU A 35 9.63 -10.28 -19.98
CA GLU A 35 8.90 -9.51 -21.01
C GLU A 35 9.12 -8.00 -20.87
N PHE A 36 9.17 -7.49 -19.64
CA PHE A 36 9.33 -6.07 -19.31
C PHE A 36 10.62 -5.78 -18.50
N PRO A 37 11.83 -6.12 -19.00
CA PRO A 37 13.06 -6.17 -18.20
C PRO A 37 13.59 -4.81 -17.71
N THR A 38 13.08 -3.71 -18.26
CA THR A 38 13.38 -2.36 -17.76
C THR A 38 12.38 -1.89 -16.70
N MET A 39 11.17 -2.43 -16.69
CA MET A 39 10.07 -1.92 -15.86
C MET A 39 9.68 -2.87 -14.73
N ALA A 40 9.99 -4.15 -14.83
CA ALA A 40 9.62 -5.18 -13.87
C ALA A 40 10.87 -5.83 -13.27
N ARG A 41 10.87 -6.00 -11.94
CA ARG A 41 11.92 -6.73 -11.21
C ARG A 41 11.32 -7.56 -10.07
N VAL A 42 11.66 -8.83 -10.01
CA VAL A 42 11.22 -9.76 -8.98
C VAL A 42 12.26 -9.83 -7.89
N HIS A 43 11.81 -9.80 -6.64
CA HIS A 43 12.64 -9.98 -5.45
C HIS A 43 11.95 -10.92 -4.49
N SER A 44 12.75 -11.62 -3.68
CA SER A 44 12.26 -12.28 -2.47
C SER A 44 12.68 -11.46 -1.26
N ILE A 45 11.75 -11.23 -0.32
CA ILE A 45 12.03 -10.56 0.95
C ILE A 45 12.31 -11.54 2.09
N GLY A 46 12.36 -12.83 1.79
CA GLY A 46 12.57 -13.90 2.77
C GLY A 46 11.82 -15.16 2.37
N LYS A 47 11.78 -16.12 3.29
CA LYS A 47 11.05 -17.37 3.10
C LYS A 47 10.00 -17.55 4.18
N SER A 48 8.92 -18.24 3.84
CA SER A 48 7.94 -18.73 4.80
C SER A 48 8.51 -19.83 5.69
N VAL A 49 7.70 -20.32 6.65
CA VAL A 49 8.11 -21.40 7.57
C VAL A 49 8.38 -22.69 6.81
N GLU A 50 7.58 -22.98 5.79
CA GLU A 50 7.75 -24.14 4.92
C GLU A 50 8.68 -23.86 3.72
N GLY A 51 9.40 -22.74 3.72
CA GLY A 51 10.47 -22.45 2.76
C GLY A 51 10.05 -21.84 1.42
N ARG A 52 8.78 -21.42 1.26
CA ARG A 52 8.28 -20.74 0.06
C ARG A 52 8.77 -19.30 0.01
N GLU A 53 9.06 -18.79 -1.19
CA GLU A 53 9.57 -17.43 -1.34
C GLU A 53 8.49 -16.39 -1.03
N LEU A 54 8.88 -15.33 -0.33
CA LEU A 54 8.04 -14.15 -0.10
C LEU A 54 8.25 -13.18 -1.28
N THR A 55 7.61 -13.50 -2.39
CA THR A 55 7.85 -12.88 -3.69
C THR A 55 7.17 -11.51 -3.82
N VAL A 56 7.95 -10.53 -4.29
CA VAL A 56 7.52 -9.15 -4.56
C VAL A 56 7.86 -8.79 -6.01
N LEU A 57 6.92 -8.19 -6.73
CA LEU A 57 7.16 -7.59 -8.03
C LEU A 57 7.26 -6.07 -7.90
N GLU A 58 8.42 -5.52 -8.23
CA GLU A 58 8.67 -4.10 -8.40
C GLU A 58 8.30 -3.67 -9.82
N ILE A 59 7.50 -2.61 -9.95
CA ILE A 59 7.09 -2.00 -11.22
C ILE A 59 7.34 -0.50 -11.17
N ASN A 60 8.16 0.02 -12.09
CA ASN A 60 8.35 1.45 -12.32
C ASN A 60 8.94 1.69 -13.73
N LYS A 61 9.19 2.95 -14.12
CA LYS A 61 9.79 3.29 -15.43
C LYS A 61 11.16 2.63 -15.69
N ASN A 62 11.98 2.48 -14.65
CA ASN A 62 13.33 1.93 -14.74
C ASN A 62 13.79 1.33 -13.38
N VAL A 63 13.56 0.03 -13.19
CA VAL A 63 13.82 -0.71 -11.93
C VAL A 63 15.30 -0.79 -11.55
N ARG A 64 16.21 -0.39 -12.45
CA ARG A 64 17.64 -0.33 -12.16
C ARG A 64 18.04 0.95 -11.43
N LYS A 65 17.24 2.02 -11.54
CA LYS A 65 17.56 3.32 -10.95
C LYS A 65 16.30 4.14 -10.70
N ARG A 66 15.87 4.19 -9.43
CA ARG A 66 14.78 5.08 -9.00
C ARG A 66 15.15 6.54 -9.21
N SER A 67 14.29 7.29 -9.90
CA SER A 67 14.44 8.73 -10.04
C SER A 67 14.32 9.44 -8.67
N LEU A 68 14.91 10.63 -8.53
CA LEU A 68 14.75 11.43 -7.32
C LEU A 68 13.29 11.85 -7.16
N LEU A 69 12.82 11.91 -5.92
CA LEU A 69 11.47 12.34 -5.51
C LEU A 69 10.32 11.50 -6.11
N THR A 70 10.64 10.33 -6.66
CA THR A 70 9.67 9.28 -7.03
C THR A 70 9.26 8.56 -5.75
N PRO A 71 8.00 8.70 -5.30
CA PRO A 71 7.51 8.01 -4.11
C PRO A 71 7.51 6.50 -4.32
N MET A 72 7.66 5.79 -3.21
CA MET A 72 7.51 4.34 -3.15
C MET A 72 6.13 3.99 -2.62
N PHE A 73 5.49 3.01 -3.23
CA PHE A 73 4.16 2.53 -2.87
C PHE A 73 4.18 1.01 -2.78
N LYS A 74 3.46 0.43 -1.81
CA LYS A 74 3.32 -1.03 -1.68
C LYS A 74 1.86 -1.44 -1.56
N TYR A 75 1.52 -2.57 -2.20
CA TYR A 75 0.37 -3.38 -1.82
C TYR A 75 0.84 -4.74 -1.33
N VAL A 76 0.28 -5.18 -0.21
CA VAL A 76 0.52 -6.49 0.38
C VAL A 76 -0.84 -7.14 0.59
N ALA A 77 -0.97 -8.40 0.19
CA ALA A 77 -2.21 -9.15 0.33
C ALA A 77 -1.97 -10.53 0.95
N ASN A 78 -3.08 -11.17 1.34
CA ASN A 78 -3.12 -12.57 1.77
C ASN A 78 -2.12 -12.84 2.91
N MET A 79 -2.10 -11.93 3.89
CA MET A 79 -1.45 -12.15 5.18
C MET A 79 -2.20 -13.21 6.00
N HIS A 80 -3.52 -13.26 5.86
CA HIS A 80 -4.32 -14.43 6.19
C HIS A 80 -4.50 -15.27 4.92
N GLY A 81 -4.04 -16.53 4.97
CA GLY A 81 -3.98 -17.41 3.80
C GLY A 81 -5.34 -17.71 3.16
N ASP A 82 -6.42 -17.66 3.94
CA ASP A 82 -7.81 -17.90 3.53
C ASP A 82 -8.49 -16.65 2.93
N GLU A 83 -7.89 -15.46 3.06
CA GLU A 83 -8.37 -14.20 2.48
C GLU A 83 -7.72 -13.95 1.12
N THR A 84 -8.36 -14.45 0.07
CA THR A 84 -7.71 -14.71 -1.22
C THR A 84 -8.01 -13.70 -2.33
N VAL A 85 -9.04 -12.85 -2.16
CA VAL A 85 -9.39 -11.86 -3.18
C VAL A 85 -8.23 -10.88 -3.40
N GLY A 86 -7.65 -10.36 -2.32
CA GLY A 86 -6.49 -9.46 -2.41
C GLY A 86 -5.31 -10.07 -3.17
N ARG A 87 -4.99 -11.35 -2.92
CA ARG A 87 -3.93 -12.08 -3.64
C ARG A 87 -4.13 -11.99 -5.15
N GLN A 88 -5.33 -12.34 -5.59
CA GLN A 88 -5.63 -12.41 -7.01
C GLN A 88 -5.73 -11.02 -7.65
N LEU A 89 -6.25 -10.02 -6.93
CA LEU A 89 -6.27 -8.63 -7.40
C LEU A 89 -4.87 -8.09 -7.66
N LEU A 90 -3.87 -8.42 -6.83
CA LEU A 90 -2.49 -7.98 -7.05
C LEU A 90 -1.83 -8.69 -8.24
N VAL A 91 -2.18 -9.97 -8.50
CA VAL A 91 -1.76 -10.70 -9.70
C VAL A 91 -2.34 -10.07 -10.97
N TYR A 92 -3.60 -9.65 -10.95
CA TYR A 92 -4.22 -8.93 -12.07
C TYR A 92 -3.65 -7.53 -12.23
N LEU A 93 -3.43 -6.80 -11.13
CA LEU A 93 -2.86 -5.46 -11.15
C LEU A 93 -1.46 -5.45 -11.75
N ALA A 94 -0.61 -6.44 -11.42
CA ALA A 94 0.72 -6.60 -12.01
C ALA A 94 0.66 -6.69 -13.54
N GLN A 95 -0.17 -7.59 -14.07
CA GLN A 95 -0.36 -7.77 -15.50
C GLN A 95 -0.96 -6.51 -16.14
N TYR A 96 -1.97 -5.93 -15.51
CA TYR A 96 -2.65 -4.74 -15.99
C TYR A 96 -1.71 -3.54 -16.12
N LEU A 97 -0.89 -3.24 -15.11
CA LEU A 97 0.05 -2.12 -15.12
C LEU A 97 1.09 -2.25 -16.23
N LEU A 98 1.66 -3.45 -16.42
CA LEU A 98 2.71 -3.68 -17.42
C LEU A 98 2.17 -3.74 -18.84
N THR A 99 1.10 -4.49 -19.08
CA THR A 99 0.54 -4.67 -20.43
C THR A 99 -0.19 -3.44 -20.96
N ASN A 100 -0.63 -2.53 -20.08
CA ASN A 100 -1.28 -1.27 -20.48
C ASN A 100 -0.36 -0.05 -20.41
N TYR A 101 0.93 -0.23 -20.06
CA TYR A 101 1.92 0.85 -20.14
C TYR A 101 2.14 1.27 -21.60
N GLY A 102 2.09 2.58 -21.87
CA GLY A 102 2.13 3.14 -23.23
C GLY A 102 0.80 3.07 -23.99
N ILE A 103 -0.21 2.36 -23.46
CA ILE A 103 -1.55 2.22 -24.04
C ILE A 103 -2.55 3.11 -23.30
N VAL A 104 -2.64 2.93 -21.97
CA VAL A 104 -3.52 3.72 -21.10
C VAL A 104 -2.71 4.86 -20.50
N PRO A 105 -3.01 6.14 -20.81
CA PRO A 105 -2.21 7.29 -20.35
C PRO A 105 -2.13 7.39 -18.82
N GLU A 106 -3.21 7.02 -18.12
CA GLU A 106 -3.26 7.00 -16.66
C GLU A 106 -2.26 6.00 -16.07
N VAL A 107 -2.24 4.76 -16.60
CA VAL A 107 -1.30 3.71 -16.18
C VAL A 107 0.14 4.12 -16.47
N THR A 108 0.37 4.66 -17.66
CA THR A 108 1.70 5.14 -18.09
C THR A 108 2.22 6.20 -17.12
N LYS A 109 1.40 7.20 -16.79
CA LYS A 109 1.75 8.24 -15.82
C LYS A 109 2.03 7.66 -14.43
N LEU A 110 1.23 6.69 -13.99
CA LEU A 110 1.38 6.08 -12.67
C LEU A 110 2.71 5.32 -12.54
N VAL A 111 3.05 4.48 -13.53
CA VAL A 111 4.32 3.74 -13.60
C VAL A 111 5.52 4.68 -13.79
N ASP A 112 5.34 5.78 -14.55
CA ASP A 112 6.40 6.77 -14.76
C ASP A 112 6.79 7.52 -13.48
N THR A 113 5.84 7.66 -12.57
CA THR A 113 5.98 8.57 -11.42
C THR A 113 6.03 7.85 -10.08
N THR A 114 5.78 6.53 -10.03
CA THR A 114 5.69 5.76 -8.78
C THR A 114 6.60 4.54 -8.84
N ASP A 115 7.26 4.24 -7.72
CA ASP A 115 7.98 3.01 -7.51
C ASP A 115 7.06 2.00 -6.79
N ILE A 116 6.46 1.07 -7.54
CA ILE A 116 5.34 0.23 -7.09
C ILE A 116 5.84 -1.15 -6.70
N PHE A 117 5.51 -1.62 -5.50
CA PHE A 117 5.85 -2.95 -5.00
C PHE A 117 4.57 -3.76 -4.74
N LEU A 118 4.40 -4.88 -5.44
CA LEU A 118 3.24 -5.76 -5.28
C LEU A 118 3.66 -7.08 -4.66
N MET A 119 3.10 -7.40 -3.49
CA MET A 119 3.27 -8.67 -2.79
C MET A 119 1.92 -9.41 -2.70
N PRO A 120 1.61 -10.29 -3.66
CA PRO A 120 0.33 -11.01 -3.68
C PRO A 120 0.08 -11.87 -2.44
N SER A 121 1.13 -12.38 -1.80
CA SER A 121 0.98 -13.35 -0.70
C SER A 121 2.06 -13.18 0.36
N LEU A 122 1.67 -12.60 1.50
CA LEU A 122 2.52 -12.59 2.70
C LEU A 122 2.49 -13.93 3.46
N ASN A 123 1.44 -14.74 3.30
CA ASN A 123 1.30 -16.04 3.95
C ASN A 123 1.04 -17.17 2.94
N PRO A 124 2.04 -17.53 2.12
CA PRO A 124 1.88 -18.57 1.10
C PRO A 124 1.59 -19.95 1.73
N ASP A 125 2.16 -20.26 2.89
CA ASP A 125 1.92 -21.55 3.59
C ASP A 125 0.44 -21.69 4.02
N GLY A 126 -0.11 -20.62 4.59
CA GLY A 126 -1.53 -20.57 4.96
C GLY A 126 -2.44 -20.70 3.74
N TYR A 127 -2.08 -20.07 2.62
CA TYR A 127 -2.83 -20.17 1.39
C TYR A 127 -2.89 -21.60 0.85
N GLU A 128 -1.76 -22.31 0.77
CA GLU A 128 -1.74 -23.71 0.26
C GLU A 128 -2.54 -24.67 1.15
N ARG A 129 -2.71 -24.36 2.45
CA ARG A 129 -3.57 -25.12 3.35
C ARG A 129 -5.05 -24.71 3.28
N SER A 130 -5.34 -23.54 2.73
CA SER A 130 -6.69 -23.01 2.65
C SER A 130 -7.45 -23.71 1.51
N LYS A 131 -8.65 -24.22 1.82
CA LYS A 131 -9.55 -24.77 0.81
C LYS A 131 -10.64 -23.73 0.48
N CYS A 132 -11.02 -23.66 -0.78
CA CYS A 132 -12.14 -22.82 -1.21
C CYS A 132 -13.43 -23.28 -0.50
N CYS A 133 -14.20 -22.32 0.02
CA CYS A 133 -15.53 -22.53 0.62
C CYS A 133 -15.60 -23.42 1.88
N SER A 134 -14.48 -23.74 2.56
CA SER A 134 -14.57 -24.36 3.90
C SER A 134 -14.56 -23.28 4.97
N GLU A 135 -15.63 -23.18 5.77
CA GLU A 135 -15.55 -22.55 7.08
C GLU A 135 -14.33 -23.13 7.82
N SER A 136 -13.54 -22.27 8.47
CA SER A 136 -12.42 -22.71 9.31
C SER A 136 -12.97 -23.23 10.64
N LEU A 137 -13.69 -24.35 10.57
CA LEU A 137 -14.33 -24.98 11.71
C LEU A 137 -13.25 -25.40 12.72
N THR A 138 -13.47 -25.08 13.99
CA THR A 138 -12.73 -25.71 15.08
C THR A 138 -13.28 -27.12 15.33
N PRO A 139 -12.53 -28.01 16.00
CA PRO A 139 -13.08 -29.31 16.45
C PRO A 139 -14.36 -29.17 17.29
N ASP A 140 -14.54 -28.03 17.94
CA ASP A 140 -15.68 -27.65 18.78
C ASP A 140 -16.58 -26.58 18.10
N ASP A 141 -16.62 -26.53 16.76
CA ASP A 141 -17.38 -25.52 16.02
C ASP A 141 -18.88 -25.53 16.38
N ASP A 142 -19.46 -26.69 16.65
CA ASP A 142 -20.85 -26.82 17.09
C ASP A 142 -21.06 -26.15 18.46
N VAL A 143 -20.10 -26.28 19.38
CA VAL A 143 -20.09 -25.58 20.67
C VAL A 143 -19.90 -24.08 20.46
N PHE A 144 -18.97 -23.64 19.62
CA PHE A 144 -18.78 -22.20 19.35
C PHE A 144 -19.99 -21.58 18.66
N LYS A 145 -20.64 -22.28 17.74
CA LYS A 145 -21.91 -21.86 17.13
C LYS A 145 -23.03 -21.85 18.15
N LEU A 146 -23.13 -22.82 19.06
CA LEU A 146 -24.09 -22.79 20.16
C LEU A 146 -23.86 -21.58 21.08
N LEU A 147 -22.61 -21.29 21.45
CA LEU A 147 -22.26 -20.14 22.29
C LEU A 147 -22.60 -18.81 21.58
N ALA A 148 -22.19 -18.67 20.32
CA ALA A 148 -22.47 -17.49 19.50
C ALA A 148 -23.97 -17.32 19.22
N HIS A 149 -24.71 -18.41 18.94
CA HIS A 149 -26.16 -18.38 18.76
C HIS A 149 -26.89 -18.06 20.05
N THR A 150 -26.47 -18.62 21.19
CA THR A 150 -27.08 -18.34 22.49
C THR A 150 -26.97 -16.85 22.82
N TYR A 151 -25.81 -16.24 22.55
CA TYR A 151 -25.63 -14.80 22.73
C TYR A 151 -26.44 -14.00 21.70
N SER A 152 -26.27 -14.27 20.41
CA SER A 152 -26.87 -13.48 19.33
C SER A 152 -28.40 -13.55 19.29
N SER A 153 -28.99 -14.71 19.55
CA SER A 153 -30.46 -14.90 19.56
C SER A 153 -31.15 -14.17 20.71
N ASN A 154 -30.46 -13.99 21.84
CA ASN A 154 -30.96 -13.26 23.01
C ASN A 154 -30.59 -11.77 22.97
N HIS A 155 -29.66 -11.36 22.11
CA HIS A 155 -29.25 -9.97 21.99
C HIS A 155 -30.21 -9.20 21.04
N PRO A 156 -30.91 -8.14 21.52
CA PRO A 156 -32.02 -7.50 20.80
C PRO A 156 -31.69 -7.00 19.38
N VAL A 157 -30.43 -6.63 19.15
CA VAL A 157 -29.92 -6.11 17.86
C VAL A 157 -29.21 -7.20 17.05
N MET A 158 -28.51 -8.12 17.71
CA MET A 158 -27.63 -9.08 17.01
C MET A 158 -28.45 -10.17 16.33
N LYS A 159 -29.65 -10.47 16.84
CA LYS A 159 -30.61 -11.39 16.22
C LYS A 159 -31.14 -10.93 14.85
N THR A 160 -30.93 -9.68 14.46
CA THR A 160 -31.60 -9.07 13.28
C THR A 160 -30.84 -9.24 11.96
N GLY A 161 -29.55 -9.59 11.99
CA GLY A 161 -28.79 -10.13 10.85
C GLY A 161 -28.66 -9.28 9.57
N SER A 162 -28.67 -7.94 9.61
CA SER A 162 -28.64 -7.10 8.40
C SER A 162 -27.20 -6.71 7.96
N ASN A 163 -26.72 -7.45 6.95
CA ASN A 163 -25.47 -7.38 6.15
C ASN A 163 -24.14 -7.54 6.91
N CYS A 164 -23.72 -8.80 7.09
CA CYS A 164 -22.67 -9.19 8.05
C CYS A 164 -22.90 -8.62 9.48
N ASN A 165 -24.04 -7.96 9.70
CA ASN A 165 -24.46 -7.17 10.84
C ASN A 165 -23.55 -5.98 11.21
N GLU A 166 -22.87 -5.36 10.25
CA GLU A 166 -22.00 -4.21 10.51
C GLU A 166 -22.39 -2.97 9.69
N THR A 167 -22.40 -1.80 10.35
CA THR A 167 -22.70 -0.52 9.70
C THR A 167 -21.51 0.42 9.86
N PHE A 168 -20.82 0.71 8.76
CA PHE A 168 -19.75 1.71 8.71
C PHE A 168 -20.20 2.93 7.90
N PRO A 169 -20.49 4.08 8.54
CA PRO A 169 -20.80 5.31 7.82
C PRO A 169 -19.69 5.68 6.84
N GLY A 170 -20.03 5.78 5.54
CA GLY A 170 -19.06 6.06 4.48
C GLY A 170 -18.15 4.89 4.09
N GLY A 171 -18.41 3.67 4.58
CA GLY A 171 -17.61 2.48 4.27
C GLY A 171 -16.20 2.49 4.87
N ILE A 172 -15.96 3.33 5.88
CA ILE A 172 -14.68 3.44 6.59
C ILE A 172 -14.88 3.25 8.09
N THR A 173 -13.87 2.71 8.76
CA THR A 173 -13.85 2.58 10.22
C THR A 173 -12.46 2.84 10.75
N ASN A 174 -12.36 3.22 12.03
CA ASN A 174 -11.11 3.15 12.76
C ASN A 174 -10.94 1.73 13.31
N GLY A 175 -9.74 1.14 13.17
CA GLY A 175 -9.50 -0.25 13.58
C GLY A 175 -9.90 -0.52 15.03
N ALA A 176 -9.38 0.26 15.98
CA ALA A 176 -9.70 0.12 17.40
C ALA A 176 -11.19 0.37 17.72
N TYR A 177 -11.87 1.22 16.94
CA TYR A 177 -13.31 1.42 17.07
C TYR A 177 -14.12 0.20 16.60
N TRP A 178 -13.61 -0.57 15.65
CA TRP A 178 -14.23 -1.83 15.22
C TRP A 178 -13.93 -2.95 16.23
N TYR A 179 -12.65 -3.21 16.50
CA TYR A 179 -12.16 -4.02 17.62
C TYR A 179 -10.66 -3.74 17.86
N GLU A 180 -10.23 -3.74 19.12
CA GLU A 180 -8.81 -3.54 19.44
C GLU A 180 -7.97 -4.74 19.02
N LEU A 181 -6.89 -4.48 18.26
CA LEU A 181 -5.91 -5.47 17.82
C LEU A 181 -4.50 -4.95 18.12
N ASN A 182 -3.75 -5.68 18.95
CA ASN A 182 -2.34 -5.37 19.22
C ASN A 182 -1.43 -6.16 18.26
N GLY A 183 -0.35 -5.51 17.81
CA GLY A 183 0.66 -6.15 16.94
C GLY A 183 0.32 -6.19 15.45
N GLY A 184 -0.69 -5.43 15.00
CA GLY A 184 -1.07 -5.34 13.59
C GLY A 184 -0.01 -4.68 12.71
N MET A 185 0.17 -5.19 11.49
CA MET A 185 1.12 -4.64 10.50
C MET A 185 0.81 -3.18 10.13
N GLN A 186 -0.47 -2.81 10.09
CA GLN A 186 -0.91 -1.44 9.76
C GLN A 186 -0.27 -0.40 10.71
N ASP A 187 -0.45 -0.60 12.00
CA ASP A 187 0.03 0.34 13.02
C ASP A 187 1.55 0.27 13.15
N PHE A 188 2.16 -0.91 12.96
CA PHE A 188 3.60 -1.05 12.91
C PHE A 188 4.21 -0.15 11.82
N ASN A 189 3.65 -0.15 10.61
CA ASN A 189 4.12 0.71 9.52
C ASN A 189 4.06 2.19 9.90
N TYR A 190 2.94 2.63 10.49
CA TYR A 190 2.77 4.03 10.88
C TYR A 190 3.67 4.44 12.05
N VAL A 191 3.91 3.57 13.03
CA VAL A 191 4.71 3.92 14.21
C VAL A 191 6.21 3.85 13.90
N PHE A 192 6.67 2.80 13.20
CA PHE A 192 8.09 2.51 13.06
C PHE A 192 8.70 2.90 11.71
N SER A 193 7.90 3.43 10.78
CA SER A 193 8.38 3.89 9.46
C SER A 193 7.68 5.17 9.00
N ASN A 194 7.98 5.69 7.81
CA ASN A 194 7.22 6.79 7.22
C ASN A 194 5.92 6.35 6.53
N CYS A 195 5.70 5.05 6.36
CA CYS A 195 4.60 4.50 5.58
C CYS A 195 3.25 4.68 6.28
N PHE A 196 2.26 5.18 5.55
CA PHE A 196 0.88 5.30 6.02
C PHE A 196 0.11 4.15 5.40
N ASP A 197 -0.08 3.10 6.19
CA ASP A 197 -0.71 1.86 5.73
C ASP A 197 -2.19 1.85 6.11
N VAL A 198 -3.02 1.22 5.28
CA VAL A 198 -4.46 1.05 5.51
C VAL A 198 -4.86 -0.38 5.21
N THR A 199 -5.62 -1.00 6.12
CA THR A 199 -6.24 -2.31 5.88
C THR A 199 -7.49 -2.17 5.02
N LEU A 200 -7.58 -2.96 3.95
CA LEU A 200 -8.71 -2.99 3.02
C LEU A 200 -9.41 -4.35 3.08
N GLU A 201 -10.64 -4.36 3.59
CA GLU A 201 -11.52 -5.55 3.57
C GLU A 201 -12.26 -5.61 2.23
N LEU A 202 -11.97 -6.62 1.42
CA LEU A 202 -12.35 -6.63 -0.01
C LEU A 202 -13.65 -7.39 -0.28
N SER A 203 -13.97 -8.40 0.52
CA SER A 203 -15.12 -9.27 0.27
C SER A 203 -15.61 -9.93 1.56
N CYS A 204 -16.94 -10.12 1.67
CA CYS A 204 -17.52 -10.84 2.80
C CYS A 204 -17.11 -12.32 2.82
N CYS A 205 -17.06 -12.95 1.64
CA CYS A 205 -16.49 -14.29 1.50
C CYS A 205 -14.97 -14.19 1.41
N LYS A 206 -14.24 -14.82 2.33
CA LYS A 206 -12.77 -14.81 2.35
C LYS A 206 -12.16 -15.50 1.13
N PHE A 207 -12.79 -16.59 0.67
CA PHE A 207 -12.34 -17.42 -0.45
C PHE A 207 -13.48 -17.74 -1.42
N PRO A 208 -13.94 -16.76 -2.21
CA PRO A 208 -15.03 -16.96 -3.16
C PRO A 208 -14.65 -17.93 -4.30
N LYS A 209 -15.63 -18.38 -5.06
CA LYS A 209 -15.37 -19.20 -6.26
C LYS A 209 -14.65 -18.36 -7.33
N ALA A 210 -13.75 -19.00 -8.09
CA ALA A 210 -12.97 -18.32 -9.12
C ALA A 210 -13.82 -17.55 -10.16
N SER A 211 -15.04 -18.02 -10.45
CA SER A 211 -15.98 -17.33 -11.33
C SER A 211 -16.34 -15.90 -10.90
N PHE A 212 -16.16 -15.54 -9.62
CA PHE A 212 -16.41 -14.19 -9.12
C PHE A 212 -15.20 -13.24 -9.30
N LEU A 213 -14.00 -13.77 -9.54
CA LEU A 213 -12.77 -12.96 -9.63
C LEU A 213 -12.84 -11.83 -10.67
N PRO A 214 -13.42 -12.01 -11.87
CA PRO A 214 -13.57 -10.88 -12.81
C PRO A 214 -14.46 -9.77 -12.27
N SER A 215 -15.51 -10.11 -11.51
CA SER A 215 -16.38 -9.12 -10.89
C SER A 215 -15.68 -8.39 -9.73
N GLU A 216 -14.83 -9.09 -8.97
CA GLU A 216 -14.03 -8.45 -7.92
C GLU A 216 -12.97 -7.53 -8.51
N TRP A 217 -12.33 -7.92 -9.62
CA TRP A 217 -11.44 -7.03 -10.36
C TRP A 217 -12.16 -5.76 -10.82
N ALA A 218 -13.31 -5.91 -11.49
CA ALA A 218 -14.07 -4.76 -12.01
C ALA A 218 -14.48 -3.77 -10.90
N ARG A 219 -14.84 -4.27 -9.71
CA ARG A 219 -15.20 -3.44 -8.54
C ARG A 219 -14.00 -2.71 -7.94
N ASN A 220 -12.83 -3.34 -7.92
CA ASN A 220 -11.68 -2.83 -7.18
C ASN A 220 -10.64 -2.10 -8.03
N LYS A 221 -10.59 -2.37 -9.35
CA LYS A 221 -9.60 -1.79 -10.28
C LYS A 221 -9.46 -0.27 -10.12
N ARG A 222 -10.57 0.46 -10.20
CA ARG A 222 -10.53 1.93 -10.08
C ARG A 222 -10.04 2.36 -8.71
N SER A 223 -10.51 1.72 -7.64
CA SER A 223 -10.12 2.02 -6.26
C SER A 223 -8.62 1.78 -6.02
N LEU A 224 -8.07 0.69 -6.53
CA LEU A 224 -6.63 0.37 -6.44
C LEU A 224 -5.78 1.44 -7.11
N LEU A 225 -6.16 1.88 -8.32
CA LEU A 225 -5.44 2.92 -9.05
C LEU A 225 -5.56 4.29 -8.39
N GLU A 226 -6.75 4.68 -7.94
CA GLU A 226 -6.97 5.97 -7.25
C GLU A 226 -6.26 6.04 -5.90
N TYR A 227 -6.29 4.95 -5.12
CA TYR A 227 -5.58 4.87 -3.86
C TYR A 227 -4.07 5.02 -4.08
N MET A 228 -3.51 4.34 -5.09
CA MET A 228 -2.09 4.47 -5.42
C MET A 228 -1.69 5.91 -5.78
N LYS A 229 -2.57 6.67 -6.45
CA LYS A 229 -2.32 8.09 -6.76
C LYS A 229 -2.20 8.96 -5.53
N LEU A 230 -2.78 8.57 -4.39
CA LEU A 230 -2.70 9.35 -3.15
C LEU A 230 -1.25 9.49 -2.64
N VAL A 231 -0.33 8.61 -3.06
CA VAL A 231 1.10 8.75 -2.73
C VAL A 231 1.72 10.04 -3.29
N HIS A 232 1.04 10.71 -4.22
CA HIS A 232 1.47 11.96 -4.85
C HIS A 232 0.91 13.22 -4.21
N ILE A 233 0.14 13.17 -3.11
CA ILE A 233 -0.41 14.39 -2.48
C ILE A 233 0.52 14.98 -1.43
N GLY A 234 0.24 16.22 -1.00
CA GLY A 234 0.91 16.85 0.13
C GLY A 234 2.19 17.59 -0.26
N VAL A 235 3.31 17.25 0.37
CA VAL A 235 4.61 17.90 0.17
C VAL A 235 5.70 16.86 -0.01
N LYS A 236 6.66 17.12 -0.89
CA LYS A 236 7.88 16.32 -1.02
C LYS A 236 9.10 17.20 -1.26
N GLY A 237 10.29 16.69 -1.01
CA GLY A 237 11.50 17.46 -1.28
C GLY A 237 12.76 16.79 -0.79
N ILE A 238 13.84 17.56 -0.79
CA ILE A 238 15.17 17.11 -0.39
C ILE A 238 15.70 18.00 0.74
N VAL A 239 16.24 17.37 1.78
CA VAL A 239 17.04 18.05 2.81
C VAL A 239 18.52 17.85 2.52
N LYS A 240 19.26 18.96 2.45
CA LYS A 240 20.70 18.99 2.17
C LYS A 240 21.44 19.88 3.16
N ASP A 241 22.75 19.74 3.23
CA ASP A 241 23.62 20.69 3.91
C ASP A 241 23.94 21.91 3.02
N THR A 242 24.67 22.87 3.56
CA THR A 242 25.13 24.06 2.81
C THR A 242 26.10 23.75 1.66
N ASN A 243 26.71 22.56 1.64
CA ASN A 243 27.58 22.10 0.55
C ASN A 243 26.79 21.34 -0.54
N GLY A 244 25.49 21.13 -0.35
CA GLY A 244 24.60 20.44 -1.27
C GLY A 244 24.56 18.91 -1.12
N TYR A 245 25.20 18.35 -0.08
CA TYR A 245 25.13 16.92 0.24
C TYR A 245 23.78 16.58 0.91
N PRO A 246 23.14 15.47 0.54
CA PRO A 246 21.88 15.05 1.15
C PRO A 246 22.07 14.66 2.62
N ILE A 247 21.12 15.05 3.47
CA ILE A 247 21.13 14.68 4.90
C ILE A 247 20.15 13.53 5.10
N LYS A 248 20.68 12.35 5.47
CA LYS A 248 19.88 11.17 5.84
C LYS A 248 19.26 11.36 7.23
N ASN A 249 18.06 10.83 7.44
CA ASN A 249 17.35 10.85 8.73
C ASN A 249 17.04 12.25 9.30
N ALA A 250 17.17 13.32 8.51
CA ALA A 250 16.57 14.60 8.85
C ALA A 250 15.05 14.44 9.03
N GLU A 251 14.49 15.10 10.04
CA GLU A 251 13.09 15.04 10.42
C GLU A 251 12.33 16.25 9.88
N ILE A 252 11.19 15.97 9.25
CA ILE A 252 10.26 16.96 8.71
C ILE A 252 9.08 17.08 9.65
N PHE A 253 8.95 18.24 10.26
CA PHE A 253 7.88 18.60 11.19
C PHE A 253 6.83 19.43 10.47
N VAL A 254 5.57 19.10 10.70
CA VAL A 254 4.43 19.92 10.30
C VAL A 254 3.78 20.39 11.59
N ARG A 255 3.88 21.68 11.92
CA ARG A 255 3.50 22.20 13.26
C ARG A 255 2.10 21.83 13.73
N LYS A 256 1.16 21.65 12.80
CA LYS A 256 -0.21 21.21 13.07
C LYS A 256 -0.30 19.79 13.65
N TYR A 257 0.70 18.94 13.41
CA TYR A 257 0.72 17.53 13.80
C TYR A 257 1.91 17.27 14.72
N THR A 258 1.63 16.86 15.96
CA THR A 258 2.65 16.42 16.91
C THR A 258 2.85 14.90 16.83
N GLY A 259 4.04 14.41 17.17
CA GLY A 259 4.30 12.97 17.33
C GLY A 259 4.51 12.15 16.05
N LYS A 260 4.43 12.74 14.85
CA LYS A 260 4.74 12.04 13.59
C LYS A 260 5.61 12.85 12.62
N PRO A 261 6.90 13.09 12.94
CA PRO A 261 7.84 13.59 11.96
C PRO A 261 8.08 12.56 10.84
N ILE A 262 8.38 13.03 9.63
CA ILE A 262 8.83 12.17 8.52
C ILE A 262 10.33 12.25 8.41
N LYS A 263 10.99 11.10 8.27
CA LYS A 263 12.44 11.01 8.11
C LYS A 263 12.84 11.00 6.66
N THR A 264 13.95 11.67 6.32
CA THR A 264 14.51 11.62 4.98
C THR A 264 15.23 10.31 4.68
N THR A 265 15.26 9.92 3.41
CA THR A 265 16.02 8.78 2.90
C THR A 265 17.53 9.05 2.89
N GLU A 266 18.32 8.06 2.47
CA GLU A 266 19.76 8.22 2.25
C GLU A 266 20.10 9.28 1.19
N ARG A 267 19.15 9.59 0.30
CA ARG A 267 19.27 10.64 -0.71
C ARG A 267 18.70 11.98 -0.25
N GLY A 268 18.40 12.11 1.05
CA GLY A 268 17.81 13.30 1.66
C GLY A 268 16.35 13.52 1.29
N GLU A 269 15.71 12.57 0.61
CA GLU A 269 14.35 12.73 0.09
C GLU A 269 13.31 12.51 1.18
N TYR A 270 12.21 13.26 1.14
CA TYR A 270 11.04 12.98 1.97
C TYR A 270 9.75 13.16 1.18
N TRP A 271 8.68 12.53 1.67
CA TRP A 271 7.31 12.69 1.21
C TRP A 271 6.40 12.76 2.43
N ARG A 272 5.62 13.83 2.55
CA ARG A 272 4.66 14.06 3.63
C ARG A 272 3.27 14.22 3.03
N LEU A 273 2.44 13.20 3.20
CA LEU A 273 1.04 13.23 2.79
C LEU A 273 0.28 14.25 3.63
N LEU A 274 -0.37 15.21 2.97
CA LEU A 274 -1.17 16.27 3.57
C LEU A 274 -2.40 16.48 2.70
N ARG A 275 -3.52 16.81 3.35
CA ARG A 275 -4.71 17.30 2.65
C ARG A 275 -4.50 18.74 2.19
N PRO A 276 -5.32 19.26 1.27
CA PRO A 276 -5.28 20.67 0.91
C PRO A 276 -5.42 21.59 2.14
N GLY A 277 -4.59 22.63 2.21
CA GLY A 277 -4.53 23.55 3.34
C GLY A 277 -3.17 24.26 3.44
N VAL A 278 -3.08 25.23 4.35
CA VAL A 278 -1.83 25.95 4.63
C VAL A 278 -1.14 25.32 5.84
N TYR A 279 0.16 25.04 5.71
CA TYR A 279 0.96 24.36 6.72
C TYR A 279 2.27 25.10 6.99
N GLN A 280 2.68 25.11 8.25
CA GLN A 280 4.02 25.53 8.66
C GLN A 280 4.92 24.29 8.80
N ILE A 281 5.95 24.20 7.97
CA ILE A 281 6.84 23.04 7.86
C ILE A 281 8.26 23.46 8.22
N GLN A 282 8.94 22.61 8.99
CA GLN A 282 10.32 22.80 9.42
C GLN A 282 11.10 21.50 9.27
N ALA A 283 12.38 21.58 8.89
CA ALA A 283 13.30 20.45 8.89
C ALA A 283 14.33 20.60 10.02
N ALA A 284 14.68 19.50 10.67
CA ALA A 284 15.79 19.46 11.63
C ALA A 284 16.58 18.15 11.48
N ALA A 285 17.86 18.18 11.86
CA ALA A 285 18.70 17.00 11.87
C ALA A 285 19.75 17.14 12.97
N PHE A 286 20.15 16.03 13.57
CA PHE A 286 21.24 16.03 14.55
C PHE A 286 22.54 16.57 13.91
N GLY A 287 23.22 17.48 14.61
CA GLY A 287 24.43 18.14 14.11
C GLY A 287 24.17 19.33 13.17
N TYR A 288 22.91 19.73 12.98
CA TYR A 288 22.53 20.88 12.16
C TYR A 288 21.59 21.82 12.92
N GLU A 289 21.66 23.11 12.60
CA GLU A 289 20.65 24.09 13.01
C GLU A 289 19.31 23.74 12.34
N PRO A 290 18.18 23.77 13.07
CA PRO A 290 16.86 23.63 12.46
C PRO A 290 16.62 24.69 11.38
N SER A 291 15.90 24.32 10.32
CA SER A 291 15.57 25.26 9.26
C SER A 291 14.68 26.39 9.77
N THR A 292 14.61 27.48 9.02
CA THR A 292 13.48 28.40 9.13
C THR A 292 12.18 27.66 8.81
N ILE A 293 11.08 28.12 9.39
CA ILE A 293 9.75 27.59 9.10
C ILE A 293 9.30 28.13 7.76
N GLN A 294 8.87 27.22 6.88
CA GLN A 294 8.28 27.55 5.59
C GLN A 294 6.76 27.40 5.67
N GLU A 295 6.03 28.43 5.26
CA GLU A 295 4.58 28.35 5.08
C GLU A 295 4.27 27.85 3.66
N VAL A 296 3.53 26.75 3.56
CA VAL A 296 3.29 26.03 2.32
C VAL A 296 1.80 25.83 2.12
N LEU A 297 1.28 26.28 0.98
CA LEU A 297 -0.07 26.00 0.52
C LEU A 297 -0.08 24.65 -0.20
N VAL A 298 -0.71 23.65 0.40
CA VAL A 298 -0.99 22.36 -0.25
C VAL A 298 -2.30 22.46 -1.01
N THR A 299 -2.27 22.14 -2.30
CA THR A 299 -3.44 22.17 -3.18
C THR A 299 -4.01 20.77 -3.42
N ASN A 300 -5.18 20.69 -4.07
CA ASN A 300 -5.73 19.42 -4.51
C ASN A 300 -5.00 18.98 -5.79
N GLY A 301 -4.00 18.12 -5.67
CA GLY A 301 -3.16 17.74 -6.81
C GLY A 301 -1.87 17.05 -6.41
N SER A 302 -0.84 17.24 -7.22
CA SER A 302 0.51 16.71 -6.98
C SER A 302 1.20 17.44 -5.83
N ALA A 303 2.09 16.73 -5.13
CA ALA A 303 2.76 17.21 -3.95
C ALA A 303 3.66 18.41 -4.28
N GLU A 304 3.53 19.46 -3.47
CA GLU A 304 4.35 20.65 -3.59
C GLU A 304 5.80 20.35 -3.27
N ARG A 305 6.73 20.90 -4.05
CA ARG A 305 8.16 20.72 -3.81
C ARG A 305 8.67 21.73 -2.79
N VAL A 306 9.19 21.24 -1.67
CA VAL A 306 9.75 22.06 -0.60
C VAL A 306 11.10 21.48 -0.20
N ASP A 307 12.17 22.17 -0.55
CA ASP A 307 13.54 21.74 -0.22
C ASP A 307 14.05 22.52 0.99
N PHE A 308 14.96 21.91 1.77
CA PHE A 308 15.58 22.53 2.93
C PHE A 308 17.10 22.42 2.85
N ASN A 309 17.80 23.51 3.17
CA ASN A 309 19.25 23.52 3.35
C ASN A 309 19.55 23.82 4.81
N LEU A 310 20.19 22.88 5.50
CA LEU A 310 20.54 23.01 6.91
C LEU A 310 22.00 23.42 7.06
N LYS A 311 22.27 24.30 8.03
CA LYS A 311 23.63 24.70 8.39
C LYS A 311 24.17 23.75 9.46
N PRO A 312 25.42 23.27 9.36
CA PRO A 312 26.04 22.55 10.46
C PRO A 312 25.96 23.38 11.75
N SER A 313 25.61 22.73 12.85
CA SER A 313 25.61 23.36 14.16
C SER A 313 27.02 23.33 14.74
N ASP A 314 27.54 24.48 15.16
CA ASP A 314 28.80 24.57 15.91
C ASP A 314 28.67 24.00 17.34
N ASN A 315 27.44 23.79 17.82
CA ASN A 315 27.17 23.21 19.13
C ASN A 315 27.10 21.68 19.05
N THR A 316 28.03 21.00 19.72
CA THR A 316 28.08 19.55 19.95
C THR A 316 27.10 19.04 21.02
N GLU A 317 26.25 19.91 21.57
CA GLU A 317 25.26 19.55 22.59
C GLU A 317 23.84 19.69 22.04
N GLY A 318 23.21 18.53 21.78
CA GLY A 318 21.91 18.43 21.13
C GLY A 318 20.80 19.08 21.94
N THR A 319 20.25 20.19 21.42
CA THR A 319 18.98 20.73 21.89
C THR A 319 17.88 20.23 20.96
N ILE A 320 17.17 19.18 21.38
CA ILE A 320 15.91 18.76 20.74
C ILE A 320 14.86 19.79 21.16
N VAL A 321 14.33 20.55 20.20
CA VAL A 321 13.16 21.40 20.45
C VAL A 321 11.95 20.48 20.58
N GLN A 322 11.35 20.43 21.77
CA GLN A 322 10.05 19.78 22.04
C GLN A 322 8.91 20.47 21.29
#